data_AF-A0A1E7KEJ7-F1
#
_entry.id   AF-A0A1E7KEJ7-F1
#
_cell.length_a   1.000
_cell.length_b   1.000
_cell.length_c   1.000
_cell.angle_alpha   90.00
_cell.angle_beta   90.00
_cell.angle_gamma   90.00
#
_symmetry.space_group_name_H-M   'P 1'
#
loop_
_entity.id
_entity.type
_entity.pdbx_description
1 polymer ?
#
loop_
_entity_poly.entity_id
_entity_poly.type
_entity_poly.pdbx_seq_one_letter_code
_entity_poly.pdbx_strand_id
1 'polypeptide(L)'
;MAGAFEVGYALSVGGSHGFTVLSWSLVAVVFFLLTLFSLSLALRTLDVGLGYAVWAGIGAVGAALLGPVFFDETLTPVKALWLTVIIAGVVWLKLSDRPQHPPADELPARPDR
;
A
#
# COMPACT_ATOMS: atom_id res chain seq x y z
N MET A 1 -3.61 1.10 10.02
CA MET A 1 -4.83 0.28 9.83
C MET A 1 -5.00 -0.15 8.38
N ALA A 2 -5.06 0.77 7.41
CA ALA A 2 -5.21 0.44 5.97
C ALA A 2 -4.30 -0.70 5.50
N GLY A 3 -2.98 -0.60 5.73
CA GLY A 3 -2.04 -1.65 5.33
C GLY A 3 -2.28 -3.02 5.98
N ALA A 4 -2.81 -3.10 7.21
CA ALA A 4 -3.12 -4.40 7.82
C ALA A 4 -4.34 -5.06 7.14
N PHE A 5 -5.36 -4.24 6.81
CA PHE A 5 -6.49 -4.72 6.03
C PHE A 5 -6.07 -5.11 4.61
N GLU A 6 -5.10 -4.42 4.04
CA GLU A 6 -4.54 -4.77 2.73
C GLU A 6 -3.90 -6.16 2.74
N VAL A 7 -3.12 -6.47 3.78
CA VAL A 7 -2.52 -7.79 3.91
C VAL A 7 -3.60 -8.87 4.06
N GLY A 8 -4.65 -8.60 4.85
CA GLY A 8 -5.81 -9.49 4.95
C GLY A 8 -6.53 -9.70 3.61
N TYR A 9 -6.70 -8.63 2.84
CA TYR A 9 -7.26 -8.68 1.47
C TYR A 9 -6.38 -9.52 0.55
N ALA A 10 -5.08 -9.24 0.47
CA ALA A 10 -4.13 -9.94 -0.40
C ALA A 10 -4.10 -11.45 -0.12
N LEU A 11 -4.08 -11.84 1.15
CA LEU A 11 -4.18 -13.24 1.55
C LEU A 11 -5.52 -13.85 1.15
N SER A 12 -6.63 -13.15 1.40
CA SER A 12 -7.96 -13.67 1.09
C SER A 12 -8.16 -13.88 -0.42
N VAL A 13 -7.60 -13.01 -1.26
CA VAL A 13 -7.57 -13.19 -2.71
C VAL A 13 -6.79 -14.46 -3.08
N GLY A 14 -5.61 -14.67 -2.49
CA GLY A 14 -4.83 -15.89 -2.70
C GLY A 14 -5.62 -17.16 -2.36
N GLY A 15 -6.24 -17.18 -1.17
CA GLY A 15 -7.05 -18.32 -0.70
C GLY A 15 -8.37 -18.53 -1.45
N SER A 16 -8.87 -17.51 -2.14
CA SER A 16 -10.10 -17.61 -2.94
C SER A 16 -9.95 -18.45 -4.21
N HIS A 17 -8.71 -18.76 -4.62
CA HIS A 17 -8.41 -19.44 -5.89
C HIS A 17 -9.16 -18.81 -7.08
N GLY A 18 -8.99 -17.49 -7.26
CA GLY A 18 -9.68 -16.75 -8.30
C GLY A 18 -11.18 -16.58 -8.04
N PHE A 19 -11.56 -16.33 -6.78
CA PHE A 19 -12.93 -16.16 -6.31
C PHE A 19 -13.85 -17.38 -6.40
N THR A 20 -13.29 -18.57 -6.60
CA THR A 20 -14.04 -19.83 -6.65
C THR A 20 -14.47 -20.31 -5.27
N VAL A 21 -13.69 -20.01 -4.22
CA VAL A 21 -14.01 -20.37 -2.83
C VAL A 21 -14.76 -19.22 -2.14
N LEU A 22 -16.07 -19.39 -1.96
CA LEU A 22 -16.97 -18.33 -1.52
C LEU A 22 -16.62 -17.73 -0.15
N SER A 23 -16.15 -18.53 0.80
CA SER A 23 -15.75 -18.06 2.13
C SER A 23 -14.60 -17.06 2.05
N TRP A 24 -13.53 -17.41 1.34
CA TRP A 24 -12.38 -16.54 1.11
C TRP A 24 -12.73 -15.32 0.27
N SER A 25 -13.60 -15.47 -0.74
CA SER A 25 -14.11 -14.35 -1.55
C SER A 25 -14.83 -13.30 -0.71
N LEU A 26 -15.70 -13.73 0.22
CA LEU A 26 -16.42 -12.83 1.12
C LEU A 26 -15.45 -12.07 2.04
N VAL A 27 -14.47 -12.78 2.61
CA VAL A 27 -13.44 -12.17 3.45
C VAL A 27 -12.60 -11.17 2.65
N ALA A 28 -12.26 -11.48 1.40
CA ALA A 28 -11.56 -10.57 0.50
C ALA A 28 -12.36 -9.28 0.27
N VAL A 29 -13.66 -9.37 -0.02
CA VAL A 29 -14.51 -8.19 -0.22
C VAL A 29 -14.57 -7.33 1.03
N VAL A 30 -14.71 -7.93 2.22
CA VAL A 30 -14.74 -7.18 3.48
C VAL A 30 -13.43 -6.43 3.72
N PHE A 31 -12.28 -7.12 3.60
CA PHE A 31 -10.99 -6.47 3.79
C PHE A 31 -10.71 -5.41 2.71
N PHE A 32 -11.15 -5.64 1.47
CA PHE A 32 -11.02 -4.67 0.38
C PHE A 32 -11.77 -3.35 0.66
N LEU A 33 -12.99 -3.44 1.22
CA LEU A 33 -13.73 -2.24 1.59
C LEU A 33 -13.08 -1.53 2.79
N LEU A 34 -12.61 -2.28 3.78
CA LEU A 34 -11.95 -1.72 4.97
C LEU A 34 -10.60 -1.06 4.65
N THR A 35 -9.78 -1.69 3.80
CA THR A 35 -8.48 -1.18 3.36
C THR A 35 -8.66 0.09 2.54
N LEU A 36 -9.58 0.10 1.56
CA LEU A 36 -9.85 1.29 0.76
C LEU A 36 -10.46 2.43 1.57
N PHE A 37 -11.39 2.15 2.47
CA PHE A 37 -11.96 3.18 3.33
C PHE A 37 -10.90 3.81 4.24
N SER A 38 -10.07 2.99 4.88
CA SER A 38 -8.97 3.47 5.72
C SER A 38 -7.92 4.24 4.92
N LEU A 39 -7.61 3.79 3.70
CA LEU A 39 -6.71 4.50 2.79
C LEU A 39 -7.29 5.86 2.43
N SER A 40 -8.54 5.92 1.99
CA SER A 40 -9.23 7.17 1.67
C SER A 40 -9.18 8.18 2.82
N LEU A 41 -9.36 7.72 4.06
CA LEU A 41 -9.22 8.57 5.23
C LEU A 41 -7.79 9.07 5.44
N ALA A 42 -6.78 8.22 5.26
CA ALA A 42 -5.37 8.61 5.37
C ALA A 42 -4.96 9.64 4.31
N LEU A 43 -5.47 9.51 3.08
CA LEU A 43 -5.22 10.45 1.97
C LEU A 43 -5.84 11.85 2.20
N ARG A 44 -6.69 12.03 3.23
CA ARG A 44 -7.13 13.39 3.64
C ARG A 44 -6.02 14.18 4.34
N THR A 45 -5.02 13.49 4.86
CA THR A 45 -3.91 14.08 5.65
C THR A 45 -2.55 13.89 5.01
N LEU A 46 -2.41 12.90 4.14
CA LEU A 46 -1.17 12.56 3.45
C LEU A 46 -1.32 12.83 1.95
N ASP A 47 -0.20 13.13 1.30
CA ASP A 47 -0.15 13.17 -0.16
C ASP A 47 -0.62 11.83 -0.73
N VAL A 48 -1.33 11.89 -1.85
CA VAL A 48 -1.84 10.72 -2.54
C VAL A 48 -0.69 9.79 -2.95
N GLY A 49 0.42 10.35 -3.45
CA GLY A 49 1.60 9.56 -3.83
C GLY A 49 2.18 8.77 -2.65
N LEU A 50 2.43 9.47 -1.54
CA LEU A 50 2.94 8.89 -0.31
C LEU A 50 2.00 7.81 0.27
N GLY A 51 0.69 8.11 0.32
CA GLY A 51 -0.31 7.21 0.88
C GLY A 51 -0.43 5.89 0.10
N TYR A 52 -0.48 5.97 -1.24
CA TYR A 52 -0.49 4.77 -2.10
C TYR A 52 0.82 3.99 -2.03
N ALA A 53 1.97 4.66 -1.99
CA ALA A 53 3.27 4.00 -1.88
C ALA A 53 3.37 3.17 -0.59
N VAL A 54 2.99 3.76 0.55
CA VAL A 54 3.00 3.05 1.84
C VAL A 54 1.99 1.89 1.86
N TRP A 55 0.78 2.12 1.36
CA TRP A 55 -0.26 1.10 1.30
C TRP A 55 0.16 -0.12 0.45
N ALA A 56 0.64 0.13 -0.77
CA ALA A 56 1.12 -0.92 -1.67
C ALA A 56 2.34 -1.65 -1.09
N GLY A 57 3.28 -0.92 -0.45
CA GLY A 57 4.45 -1.51 0.18
C GLY A 57 4.09 -2.47 1.31
N ILE A 58 3.15 -2.10 2.19
CA ILE A 58 2.69 -2.98 3.28
C ILE A 58 2.00 -4.23 2.71
N GLY A 59 1.14 -4.07 1.71
CA GLY A 59 0.47 -5.19 1.04
C GLY A 59 1.47 -6.18 0.43
N ALA A 60 2.46 -5.67 -0.31
CA ALA A 60 3.51 -6.49 -0.93
C ALA A 60 4.35 -7.26 0.10
N VAL A 61 4.81 -6.59 1.16
CA VAL A 61 5.59 -7.23 2.24
C VAL A 61 4.76 -8.30 2.94
N GLY A 62 3.51 -7.98 3.32
CA GLY A 62 2.66 -8.93 4.03
C GLY A 62 2.29 -10.14 3.17
N ALA A 63 1.96 -9.94 1.90
CA ALA A 63 1.69 -11.03 0.97
C ALA A 63 2.91 -11.95 0.80
N ALA A 64 4.11 -11.37 0.71
CA ALA A 64 5.34 -12.15 0.56
C ALA A 64 5.71 -12.96 1.80
N LEU A 65 5.51 -12.40 2.99
CA LEU A 65 5.85 -13.06 4.25
C LEU A 65 4.79 -14.09 4.66
N LEU A 66 3.51 -13.79 4.45
CA LEU A 66 2.40 -14.62 4.93
C LEU A 66 1.89 -15.59 3.86
N GLY A 67 2.02 -15.30 2.57
CA GLY A 67 1.62 -16.20 1.49
C GLY A 67 2.20 -17.62 1.62
N PRO A 68 3.51 -17.78 1.86
CA PRO A 68 4.15 -19.09 2.07
C PRO A 68 3.62 -19.84 3.29
N VAL A 69 3.21 -19.10 4.33
CA VAL A 69 2.69 -19.67 5.58
C VAL A 69 1.26 -20.17 5.39
N PHE A 70 0.45 -19.48 4.59
CA PHE A 70 -0.97 -19.79 4.40
C PHE A 70 -1.28 -20.70 3.20
N PHE A 71 -0.42 -20.70 2.17
CA PHE A 71 -0.70 -21.40 0.91
C PHE A 71 0.32 -22.49 0.58
N ASP A 72 1.19 -22.85 1.52
CA ASP A 72 2.30 -23.80 1.31
C ASP A 72 3.15 -23.46 0.06
N GLU A 73 3.17 -22.18 -0.30
CA GLU A 73 3.96 -21.69 -1.43
C GLU A 73 5.44 -21.68 -1.08
N THR A 74 6.27 -22.18 -2.00
CA THR A 74 7.72 -22.06 -1.83
C THR A 74 8.20 -20.67 -2.24
N LEU A 75 8.78 -19.94 -1.27
CA LEU A 75 9.60 -18.76 -1.58
C LEU A 75 10.91 -19.23 -2.18
N THR A 76 10.98 -19.23 -3.51
CA THR A 76 12.26 -19.43 -4.18
C THR A 76 13.20 -18.25 -3.89
N PRO A 77 14.52 -18.47 -3.79
CA PRO A 77 15.49 -17.38 -3.58
C PRO A 77 15.39 -16.29 -4.65
N VAL A 78 15.05 -16.67 -5.88
CA VAL A 78 14.82 -15.74 -7.00
C VAL A 78 13.57 -14.87 -6.76
N LYS A 79 12.45 -15.46 -6.32
CA LYS A 79 11.23 -14.70 -5.97
C LYS A 79 11.53 -13.72 -4.83
N ALA A 80 12.26 -14.17 -3.80
CA ALA A 80 12.65 -13.32 -2.67
C ALA A 80 13.55 -12.14 -3.08
N LEU A 81 14.52 -12.36 -3.98
CA LEU A 81 15.40 -11.31 -4.50
C LEU A 81 14.59 -10.21 -5.19
N TRP A 82 13.72 -10.58 -6.14
CA TRP A 82 12.92 -9.60 -6.88
C TRP A 82 11.91 -8.87 -6.01
N LEU A 83 11.35 -9.58 -5.03
CA LEU A 83 10.42 -8.99 -4.08
C LEU A 83 11.14 -7.95 -3.20
N THR A 84 12.39 -8.22 -2.81
CA THR A 84 13.25 -7.23 -2.14
C THR A 84 13.50 -6.00 -3.01
N VAL A 85 13.74 -6.18 -4.32
CA VAL A 85 13.92 -5.06 -5.26
C VAL A 85 12.65 -4.20 -5.36
N ILE A 86 11.47 -4.83 -5.43
CA ILE A 86 10.18 -4.11 -5.45
C ILE A 86 9.99 -3.31 -4.15
N ILE A 87 10.21 -3.94 -2.99
CA ILE A 87 10.10 -3.26 -1.69
C ILE A 87 11.08 -2.09 -1.61
N ALA A 88 12.33 -2.28 -2.02
CA ALA A 88 13.35 -1.23 -2.03
C ALA A 88 12.94 -0.06 -2.94
N GLY A 89 12.38 -0.33 -4.11
CA GLY A 89 11.85 0.69 -5.02
C GLY A 89 10.73 1.51 -4.39
N VAL A 90 9.78 0.87 -3.69
CA VAL A 90 8.70 1.55 -2.97
C VAL A 90 9.25 2.43 -1.84
N VAL A 91 10.20 1.92 -1.06
CA VAL A 91 10.84 2.70 0.02
C VAL A 91 11.61 3.89 -0.55
N TRP A 92 12.34 3.71 -1.65
CA TRP A 92 13.07 4.80 -2.30
C TRP A 92 12.14 5.88 -2.86
N LEU A 93 11.02 5.48 -3.45
CA LEU A 93 9.98 6.40 -3.93
C LEU A 93 9.44 7.25 -2.78
N LYS A 94 9.13 6.62 -1.64
CA LYS A 94 8.69 7.31 -0.42
C LYS A 94 9.71 8.34 0.08
N LEU A 95 11.01 8.03 -0.01
CA LEU A 95 12.09 8.93 0.40
C LEU A 95 12.34 10.07 -0.60
N SER A 96 11.97 9.87 -1.86
CA SER A 96 12.17 10.85 -2.93
C SER A 96 11.08 11.93 -2.95
N ASP A 97 9.94 11.68 -2.33
CA ASP A 97 8.85 12.65 -2.19
C ASP A 97 9.29 13.80 -1.27
N ARG A 98 9.63 14.96 -1.86
CA ARG A 98 9.93 16.20 -1.12
C ARG A 98 8.64 17.00 -0.93
N PRO A 99 8.36 17.54 0.27
CA PRO A 99 7.34 18.56 0.42
C PRO A 99 7.77 19.80 -0.39
N GLN A 100 7.04 20.11 -1.46
CA GLN A 100 7.19 21.40 -2.15
C GLN A 100 6.61 22.48 -1.23
N HIS A 101 7.46 23.26 -0.56
CA HIS A 101 7.08 24.57 -0.05
C HIS A 101 7.22 25.57 -1.20
N PRO A 102 6.15 26.22 -1.66
CA PRO A 102 6.28 27.44 -2.46
C PRO A 102 7.09 28.48 -1.66
N PRO A 103 8.08 29.17 -2.25
CA PRO A 103 8.75 30.27 -1.58
C PRO A 103 7.73 31.33 -1.17
N ALA A 104 7.77 31.76 0.10
CA ALA A 104 6.89 32.81 0.63
C ALA A 104 7.13 34.21 0.01
N ASP A 105 8.06 34.31 -0.94
CA ASP A 105 8.58 35.55 -1.50
C ASP A 105 7.84 36.01 -2.78
N GLU A 106 6.83 35.27 -3.25
CA GLU A 106 6.01 35.64 -4.42
C GLU A 106 4.74 36.45 -4.09
N LEU A 107 4.53 36.89 -2.85
CA LEU A 107 3.48 37.86 -2.55
C LEU A 107 3.89 39.24 -3.09
N PRO A 108 3.25 39.77 -4.17
CA PRO A 108 3.47 41.16 -4.56
C PRO A 108 3.09 42.04 -3.37
N ALA A 109 4.02 42.93 -2.99
CA ALA A 109 3.83 43.90 -1.93
C ALA A 109 2.43 44.52 -2.06
N ARG A 110 1.60 44.32 -1.04
CA ARG A 110 0.29 44.98 -0.94
C ARG A 110 0.56 46.48 -1.06
N PRO A 111 -0.02 47.19 -2.04
CA PRO A 111 0.06 48.64 -2.07
C PRO A 111 -0.66 49.15 -0.81
N ASP A 112 0.14 49.76 0.03
CA ASP A 112 -0.19 50.66 1.10
C ASP A 112 -1.36 51.58 0.72
N ARG A 113 -2.46 51.44 1.47
CA ARG A 113 -3.57 52.40 1.54
C ARG A 113 -3.44 53.20 2.81
#